data_AF-A0A7J4HFS5-F1
#
_entry.id   AF-A0A7J4HFS5-F1
#
_cell.length_a   1.000
_cell.length_b   1.000
_cell.length_c   1.000
_cell.angle_alpha   90.00
_cell.angle_beta   90.00
_cell.angle_gamma   90.00
#
_symmetry.space_group_name_H-M   'P 1'
#
loop_
_entity.id
_entity.type
_entity.pdbx_description
1 polymer ?
#
loop_
_entity_poly.entity_id
_entity_poly.type
_entity_poly.pdbx_seq_one_letter_code
_entity_poly.pdbx_strand_id
1 'polypeptide(L)'
;MRTVVLSLVLLVSMGSVANASQGGVNEETSVEGTGVEIVLHPSESSAGEVFEVTVGLIEESAENVTAVSWVTQVCINSGVCYPPETHSMIEYSSSEWKGTIVPDDTVTYINWKIEIQWEDGNTTSVPETGFGWKVWSDCWYDNKTWGGDSTECQEEDAGFIPGFATPLAMISISMAALMIWRE
;
A
#
# COMPACT_ATOMS: atom_id res chain seq x y z
N MET A 1 -34.91 -19.13 25.41
CA MET A 1 -34.35 -19.37 24.05
C MET A 1 -34.55 -18.20 23.09
N ARG A 2 -35.70 -17.49 23.07
CA ARG A 2 -35.90 -16.34 22.15
C ARG A 2 -34.96 -15.14 22.37
N THR A 3 -34.60 -14.82 23.62
CA THR A 3 -33.70 -13.70 23.94
C THR A 3 -32.23 -13.96 23.61
N VAL A 4 -31.78 -15.22 23.68
CA VAL A 4 -30.38 -15.60 23.35
C VAL A 4 -30.13 -15.51 21.85
N VAL A 5 -31.15 -15.76 21.01
CA VAL A 5 -31.02 -15.68 19.55
C VAL A 5 -30.91 -14.22 19.08
N LEU A 6 -31.58 -13.27 19.75
CA LEU A 6 -31.49 -11.84 19.40
C LEU A 6 -30.11 -11.23 19.72
N SER A 7 -29.44 -11.70 20.79
CA SER A 7 -28.10 -11.24 21.14
C SER A 7 -27.02 -11.73 20.17
N LEU A 8 -27.24 -12.87 19.50
CA LEU A 8 -26.26 -13.44 18.57
C LEU A 8 -26.30 -12.76 17.17
N VAL A 9 -27.45 -12.22 16.77
CA VAL A 9 -27.61 -11.52 15.48
C VAL A 9 -26.96 -10.13 15.48
N LEU A 10 -26.90 -9.45 16.64
CA LEU A 10 -26.28 -8.12 16.78
C LEU A 10 -24.74 -8.14 16.76
N LEU A 11 -24.10 -9.28 17.04
CA LEU A 11 -22.64 -9.41 17.02
C LEU A 11 -22.07 -9.59 15.60
N VAL A 12 -22.91 -9.94 14.62
CA VAL A 12 -22.48 -10.17 13.22
C VAL A 12 -22.47 -8.87 12.39
N SER A 13 -23.11 -7.80 12.87
CA SER A 13 -23.16 -6.50 12.17
C SER A 13 -21.97 -5.58 12.43
N MET A 14 -21.00 -5.99 13.26
CA MET A 14 -19.70 -5.31 13.39
C MET A 14 -18.67 -5.85 12.39
N GLY A 15 -19.12 -6.31 11.23
CA GLY A 15 -18.22 -6.49 10.09
C GLY A 15 -17.60 -5.14 9.79
N SER A 16 -16.31 -5.00 10.08
CA SER A 16 -15.50 -3.85 9.72
C SER A 16 -15.86 -3.50 8.28
N VAL A 17 -16.35 -2.28 8.06
CA VAL A 17 -16.38 -1.71 6.71
C VAL A 17 -14.92 -1.62 6.28
N ALA A 18 -14.42 -2.67 5.63
CA ALA A 18 -13.26 -2.55 4.79
C ALA A 18 -13.70 -1.60 3.67
N ASN A 19 -13.50 -0.31 3.89
CA ASN A 19 -13.46 0.63 2.78
C ASN A 19 -12.44 0.01 1.83
N ALA A 20 -12.90 -0.42 0.66
CA ALA A 20 -11.99 -0.81 -0.39
C ALA A 20 -11.16 0.44 -0.68
N SER A 21 -9.94 0.49 -0.13
CA SER A 21 -8.99 1.55 -0.42
C SER A 21 -8.85 1.59 -1.93
N GLN A 22 -9.07 2.76 -2.51
CA GLN A 22 -8.99 2.94 -3.95
C GLN A 22 -7.50 2.91 -4.32
N GLY A 23 -7.12 1.98 -5.19
CA GLY A 23 -5.77 1.94 -5.75
C GLY A 23 -5.32 3.30 -6.28
N GLY A 24 -4.07 3.67 -5.97
CA GLY A 24 -3.45 4.93 -6.39
C GLY A 24 -3.87 6.18 -5.61
N VAL A 25 -4.58 6.04 -4.49
CA VAL A 25 -4.93 7.19 -3.62
C VAL A 25 -4.12 7.16 -2.33
N ASN A 26 -3.28 8.17 -2.13
CA ASN A 26 -2.48 8.31 -0.92
C ASN A 26 -3.37 8.54 0.31
N GLU A 27 -2.92 8.05 1.46
CA GLU A 27 -3.59 8.20 2.75
C GLU A 27 -2.65 8.93 3.71
N GLU A 28 -3.20 9.83 4.53
CA GLU A 28 -2.46 10.61 5.51
C GLU A 28 -3.30 10.76 6.79
N THR A 29 -2.66 10.76 7.95
CA THR A 29 -3.31 11.00 9.25
C THR A 29 -3.12 12.44 9.70
N SER A 30 -4.04 12.93 10.54
CA SER A 30 -3.80 14.16 11.29
C SER A 30 -2.64 13.97 12.28
N VAL A 31 -1.85 15.03 12.43
CA VAL A 31 -0.78 15.16 13.41
C VAL A 31 -1.18 16.02 14.62
N GLU A 32 -2.41 16.54 14.63
CA GLU A 32 -2.91 17.41 15.71
C GLU A 32 -2.86 16.71 17.07
N GLY A 33 -2.24 17.38 18.06
CA GLY A 33 -2.12 16.85 19.42
C GLY A 33 -1.05 15.77 19.61
N THR A 34 -0.19 15.51 18.61
CA THR A 34 0.79 14.42 18.67
C THR A 34 2.23 14.87 18.96
N GLY A 35 2.45 16.17 19.10
CA GLY A 35 3.81 16.77 19.21
C GLY A 35 4.53 16.92 17.87
N VAL A 36 3.95 16.38 16.79
CA VAL A 36 4.40 16.58 15.42
C VAL A 36 3.70 17.82 14.84
N GLU A 37 4.49 18.73 14.27
CA GLU A 37 4.00 19.93 13.58
C GLU A 37 3.69 19.61 12.11
N ILE A 38 4.62 18.94 11.44
CA ILE A 38 4.52 18.67 10.00
C ILE A 38 5.25 17.39 9.62
N VAL A 39 4.74 16.70 8.61
CA VAL A 39 5.40 15.56 7.96
C VAL A 39 5.51 15.88 6.47
N LEU A 40 6.72 15.82 5.93
CA LEU A 40 7.01 16.00 4.52
C LEU A 40 7.44 14.67 3.93
N HIS A 41 6.85 14.30 2.80
CA HIS A 41 7.17 13.08 2.06
C HIS A 41 6.92 13.29 0.56
N PRO A 42 7.54 12.47 -0.32
CA PRO A 42 7.21 12.42 -1.74
C PRO A 42 5.73 12.12 -1.98
N SER A 43 5.21 12.55 -3.14
CA SER A 43 3.86 12.19 -3.59
C SER A 43 3.77 10.75 -4.10
N GLU A 44 4.91 10.17 -4.49
CA GLU A 44 5.02 8.84 -5.10
C GLU A 44 6.21 8.07 -4.51
N SER A 45 6.11 6.75 -4.47
CA SER A 45 7.16 5.85 -4.00
C SER A 45 7.79 5.08 -5.18
N SER A 46 8.58 5.78 -5.99
CA SER A 46 9.20 5.21 -7.19
C SER A 46 10.21 4.11 -6.87
N ALA A 47 10.22 3.08 -7.71
CA ALA A 47 11.13 1.94 -7.64
C ALA A 47 12.60 2.39 -7.72
N GLY A 48 13.45 1.90 -6.79
CA GLY A 48 14.89 2.18 -6.80
C GLY A 48 15.27 3.63 -6.47
N GLU A 49 14.31 4.53 -6.26
CA GLU A 49 14.55 5.92 -5.86
C GLU A 49 14.51 6.11 -4.34
N VAL A 50 15.14 7.18 -3.85
CA VAL A 50 15.16 7.46 -2.41
C VAL A 50 13.79 7.99 -1.99
N PHE A 51 13.13 7.27 -1.09
CA PHE A 51 11.94 7.73 -0.40
C PHE A 51 12.34 8.35 0.95
N GLU A 52 12.40 9.70 0.99
CA GLU A 52 12.77 10.47 2.18
C GLU A 52 11.53 11.02 2.90
N VAL A 53 11.43 10.78 4.20
CA VAL A 53 10.43 11.43 5.07
C VAL A 53 11.14 12.36 6.05
N THR A 54 10.64 13.60 6.13
CA THR A 54 11.05 14.58 7.14
C THR A 54 9.91 14.79 8.13
N VAL A 55 10.21 14.69 9.42
CA VAL A 55 9.27 14.93 10.52
C VAL A 55 9.73 16.17 11.27
N GLY A 56 8.89 17.21 11.26
CA GLY A 56 9.04 18.41 12.07
C GLY A 56 8.24 18.30 13.35
N LEU A 57 8.89 18.50 14.49
CA LEU A 57 8.30 18.51 15.82
C LEU A 57 8.00 19.94 16.25
N ILE A 58 6.95 20.11 17.05
CA ILE A 58 6.66 21.40 17.68
C ILE A 58 7.79 21.73 18.68
N GLU A 59 8.24 22.98 18.76
CA GLU A 59 9.39 23.39 19.58
C GLU A 59 9.31 22.89 21.03
N GLU A 60 8.16 23.04 21.71
CA GLU A 60 8.03 22.55 23.10
C GLU A 60 8.11 21.02 23.24
N SER A 61 7.76 20.28 22.18
CA SER A 61 7.82 18.83 22.16
C SER A 61 9.25 18.38 21.87
N ALA A 62 9.94 19.06 20.96
CA ALA A 62 11.30 18.74 20.55
C ALA A 62 12.30 18.76 21.73
N GLU A 63 12.12 19.66 22.70
CA GLU A 63 12.94 19.71 23.92
C GLU A 63 12.88 18.42 24.76
N ASN A 64 11.81 17.64 24.61
CA ASN A 64 11.57 16.42 25.39
C ASN A 64 11.73 15.13 24.57
N VAL A 65 12.20 15.22 23.32
CA VAL A 65 12.43 14.06 22.44
C VAL A 65 13.88 13.62 22.49
N THR A 66 14.08 12.30 22.60
CA THR A 66 15.41 11.68 22.63
C THR A 66 15.75 10.93 21.35
N ALA A 67 14.74 10.39 20.67
CA ALA A 67 14.89 9.72 19.39
C ALA A 67 13.56 9.71 18.63
N VAL A 68 13.65 9.76 17.30
CA VAL A 68 12.52 9.50 16.41
C VAL A 68 12.86 8.29 15.54
N SER A 69 11.91 7.39 15.41
CA SER A 69 11.95 6.27 14.49
C SER A 69 10.71 6.28 13.62
N TRP A 70 10.76 5.55 12.52
CA TRP A 70 9.58 5.29 11.71
C TRP A 70 9.50 3.80 11.41
N VAL A 71 8.26 3.31 11.35
CA VAL A 71 7.96 1.92 11.00
C VAL A 71 7.39 1.91 9.61
N THR A 72 8.09 1.28 8.66
CA THR A 72 7.67 1.18 7.26
C THR A 72 7.15 -0.22 6.98
N GLN A 73 6.22 -0.34 6.04
CA GLN A 73 5.79 -1.59 5.43
C GLN A 73 5.67 -1.38 3.94
N VAL A 74 6.51 -2.09 3.19
CA VAL A 74 6.49 -2.07 1.73
C VAL A 74 5.59 -3.19 1.22
N CYS A 75 4.66 -2.85 0.33
CA CYS A 75 3.84 -3.81 -0.39
C CYS A 75 4.17 -3.76 -1.88
N ILE A 76 4.22 -4.93 -2.51
CA ILE A 76 4.67 -5.11 -3.89
C ILE A 76 3.52 -5.49 -4.83
N ASN A 77 3.73 -5.33 -6.13
CA ASN A 77 2.73 -5.53 -7.20
C ASN A 77 2.08 -6.93 -7.21
N SER A 78 2.69 -7.93 -6.58
CA SER A 78 2.08 -9.26 -6.40
C SER A 78 0.94 -9.29 -5.36
N GLY A 79 0.71 -8.19 -4.63
CA GLY A 79 -0.22 -8.09 -3.52
C GLY A 79 0.36 -8.57 -2.18
N VAL A 80 1.65 -8.90 -2.14
CA VAL A 80 2.36 -9.28 -0.90
C VAL A 80 2.89 -8.03 -0.21
N CYS A 81 2.73 -7.97 1.11
CA CYS A 81 3.36 -6.97 1.96
C CYS A 81 4.46 -7.61 2.79
N TYR A 82 5.63 -6.98 2.82
CA TYR A 82 6.70 -7.40 3.72
C TYR A 82 6.34 -7.10 5.18
N PRO A 83 6.93 -7.83 6.14
CA PRO A 83 6.80 -7.49 7.56
C PRO A 83 7.23 -6.03 7.80
N PRO A 84 6.58 -5.30 8.72
CA PRO A 84 7.00 -3.95 9.03
C PRO A 84 8.42 -3.89 9.59
N GLU A 85 9.19 -2.89 9.17
CA GLU A 85 10.57 -2.65 9.62
C GLU A 85 10.66 -1.31 10.34
N THR A 86 11.37 -1.28 11.47
CA THR A 86 11.62 -0.05 12.23
C THR A 86 12.99 0.50 11.86
N HIS A 87 13.04 1.78 11.49
CA HIS A 87 14.29 2.47 11.22
C HIS A 87 14.42 3.70 12.12
N SER A 88 15.62 3.93 12.65
CA SER A 88 15.91 5.18 13.34
C SER A 88 16.03 6.32 12.34
N MET A 89 15.49 7.48 12.69
CA MET A 89 15.65 8.70 11.91
C MET A 89 16.88 9.47 12.38
N ILE A 90 17.47 10.23 11.47
CA ILE A 90 18.63 11.09 11.74
C ILE A 90 18.12 12.49 12.10
N GLU A 91 18.57 13.02 13.23
CA GLU A 91 18.32 14.42 13.60
C GLU A 91 19.02 15.35 12.58
N TYR A 92 18.24 16.15 11.87
CA TYR A 92 18.73 17.10 10.88
C TYR A 92 18.89 18.50 11.48
N SER A 93 17.96 18.88 12.35
CA SER A 93 17.99 20.10 13.16
C SER A 93 17.32 19.80 14.52
N SER A 94 17.31 20.77 15.43
CA SER A 94 16.78 20.57 16.80
C SER A 94 15.31 20.12 16.86
N SER A 95 14.54 20.31 15.79
CA SER A 95 13.14 19.90 15.71
C SER A 95 12.83 19.07 14.45
N GLU A 96 13.81 18.74 13.62
CA GLU A 96 13.58 18.00 12.37
C GLU A 96 14.35 16.69 12.31
N TRP A 97 13.66 15.64 11.90
CA TRP A 97 14.18 14.28 11.81
C TRP A 97 13.96 13.73 10.41
N LYS A 98 14.96 13.01 9.87
CA LYS A 98 14.94 12.47 8.50
C LYS A 98 15.09 10.95 8.48
N GLY A 99 14.21 10.29 7.75
CA GLY A 99 14.23 8.85 7.53
C GLY A 99 14.26 8.57 6.03
N THR A 100 15.02 7.57 5.61
CA THR A 100 15.12 7.20 4.20
C THR A 100 15.05 5.69 4.03
N ILE A 101 14.36 5.27 2.96
CA ILE A 101 14.44 3.91 2.42
C ILE A 101 14.58 4.00 0.90
N VAL A 102 14.98 2.89 0.28
CA VAL A 102 14.95 2.71 -1.18
C VAL A 102 13.99 1.56 -1.47
N PRO A 103 12.82 1.82 -2.06
CA PRO A 103 11.86 0.79 -2.40
C PRO A 103 12.39 -0.17 -3.46
N ASP A 104 11.94 -1.43 -3.38
CA ASP A 104 12.23 -2.46 -4.38
C ASP A 104 11.56 -2.14 -5.73
N ASP A 105 12.08 -2.72 -6.81
CA ASP A 105 11.61 -2.54 -8.20
C ASP A 105 10.12 -2.87 -8.39
N THR A 106 9.56 -3.68 -7.49
CA THR A 106 8.17 -4.14 -7.54
C THR A 106 7.24 -3.41 -6.56
N VAL A 107 7.67 -2.32 -5.94
CA VAL A 107 6.85 -1.54 -4.98
C VAL A 107 5.51 -1.12 -5.59
N THR A 108 4.44 -1.30 -4.82
CA THR A 108 3.08 -0.85 -5.15
C THR A 108 2.67 0.32 -4.26
N TYR A 109 2.98 0.25 -2.97
CA TYR A 109 2.87 1.36 -2.03
C TYR A 109 3.73 1.10 -0.79
N ILE A 110 4.01 2.17 -0.05
CA ILE A 110 4.64 2.13 1.27
C ILE A 110 3.60 2.59 2.29
N ASN A 111 3.38 1.82 3.34
CA ASN A 111 2.70 2.29 4.55
C ASN A 111 3.74 2.69 5.59
N TRP A 112 3.49 3.72 6.39
CA TRP A 112 4.34 4.01 7.53
C TRP A 112 3.63 4.71 8.69
N LYS A 113 4.30 4.71 9.84
CA LYS A 113 3.94 5.47 11.04
C LYS A 113 5.22 5.98 11.71
N ILE A 114 5.08 6.99 12.57
CA ILE A 114 6.18 7.56 13.34
C ILE A 114 6.14 7.01 14.76
N GLU A 115 7.30 6.77 15.35
CA GLU A 115 7.47 6.43 16.77
C GLU A 115 8.44 7.43 17.41
N ILE A 116 7.97 8.10 18.46
CA ILE A 116 8.72 9.16 19.17
C ILE A 116 9.07 8.63 20.56
N GLN A 117 10.35 8.68 20.90
CA GLN A 117 10.85 8.36 22.24
C GLN A 117 11.09 9.64 23.04
N TRP A 118 10.46 9.71 24.20
CA TRP A 118 10.48 10.88 25.08
C TRP A 118 11.50 10.72 26.21
N GLU A 119 11.92 11.82 26.84
CA GLU A 119 12.88 11.83 27.95
C GLU A 119 12.43 11.00 29.16
N ASP A 120 11.13 10.86 29.39
CA ASP A 120 10.56 10.04 30.47
C ASP A 120 10.68 8.53 30.22
N GLY A 121 11.22 8.14 29.05
CA GLY A 121 11.38 6.76 28.60
C GLY A 121 10.15 6.17 27.93
N ASN A 122 9.06 6.94 27.79
CA ASN A 122 7.87 6.51 27.08
C ASN A 122 8.07 6.57 25.55
N THR A 123 7.28 5.79 24.81
CA THR A 123 7.25 5.82 23.35
C THR A 123 5.81 5.97 22.87
N THR A 124 5.58 6.95 22.01
CA THR A 124 4.27 7.17 21.38
C THR A 124 4.35 6.88 19.89
N SER A 125 3.29 6.29 19.33
CA SER A 125 3.14 6.15 17.88
C SER A 125 2.21 7.24 17.34
N VAL A 126 2.54 7.73 16.14
CA VAL A 126 1.67 8.62 15.36
C VAL A 126 1.32 7.91 14.05
N PRO A 127 0.06 7.53 13.83
CA PRO A 127 -1.06 7.54 14.78
C PRO A 127 -0.88 6.47 15.86
N GLU A 128 -1.71 6.51 16.91
CA GLU A 128 -1.63 5.54 18.01
C GLU A 128 -1.87 4.09 17.56
N THR A 129 -2.67 3.89 16.50
CA THR A 129 -3.03 2.57 15.99
C THR A 129 -2.85 2.48 14.48
N GLY A 130 -2.21 1.40 14.02
CA GLY A 130 -2.04 1.12 12.59
C GLY A 130 -0.98 2.01 11.93
N PHE A 131 -1.05 2.08 10.60
CA PHE A 131 -0.22 3.00 9.81
C PHE A 131 -0.96 4.32 9.61
N GLY A 132 -0.20 5.43 9.60
CA GLY A 132 -0.74 6.77 9.43
C GLY A 132 -0.73 7.25 8.00
N TRP A 133 0.21 6.76 7.22
CA TRP A 133 0.43 7.20 5.87
C TRP A 133 0.52 6.02 4.92
N LYS A 134 0.11 6.27 3.69
CA LYS A 134 0.26 5.41 2.53
C LYS A 134 0.62 6.27 1.33
N VAL A 135 1.72 5.97 0.67
CA VAL A 135 2.07 6.56 -0.63
C VAL A 135 2.21 5.46 -1.66
N TRP A 136 1.51 5.63 -2.78
CA TRP A 136 1.55 4.73 -3.91
C TRP A 136 2.79 4.95 -4.77
N SER A 137 3.23 3.86 -5.41
CA SER A 137 4.27 3.93 -6.42
C SER A 137 3.81 4.76 -7.62
N ASP A 138 4.74 5.25 -8.42
CA ASP A 138 4.45 5.80 -9.75
C ASP A 138 4.15 4.69 -10.78
N CYS A 139 4.32 3.42 -10.40
CA CYS A 139 3.90 2.25 -11.15
C CYS A 139 3.41 1.18 -10.16
N TRP A 140 2.09 0.99 -10.08
CA TRP A 140 1.46 0.11 -9.08
C TRP A 140 0.41 -0.82 -9.68
N TYR A 141 0.19 -1.95 -9.01
CA TYR A 141 -0.85 -2.92 -9.35
C TYR A 141 -1.77 -3.16 -8.16
N ASP A 142 -3.05 -2.81 -8.32
CA ASP A 142 -4.07 -3.08 -7.32
C ASP A 142 -5.38 -3.51 -7.98
N ASN A 143 -6.07 -4.45 -7.34
CA ASN A 143 -7.37 -4.95 -7.78
C ASN A 143 -7.46 -5.23 -9.30
N LYS A 144 -6.44 -5.92 -9.83
CA LYS A 144 -6.30 -6.31 -11.25
C LYS A 144 -6.10 -5.17 -12.24
N THR A 145 -5.73 -3.99 -11.76
CA THR A 145 -5.53 -2.79 -12.57
C THR A 145 -4.15 -2.23 -12.30
N TRP A 146 -3.45 -1.88 -13.37
CA TRP A 146 -2.22 -1.09 -13.30
C TRP A 146 -2.55 0.39 -13.27
N GLY A 147 -1.80 1.15 -12.51
CA GLY A 147 -1.87 2.62 -12.51
C GLY A 147 -0.54 3.26 -12.15
N GLY A 148 -0.57 4.59 -12.09
CA GLY A 148 0.62 5.42 -11.96
C GLY A 148 1.07 6.01 -13.31
N ASP A 149 2.06 6.89 -13.25
CA ASP A 149 2.58 7.63 -14.41
C ASP A 149 3.68 6.85 -15.16
N SER A 150 4.28 5.85 -14.51
CA SER A 150 5.30 4.95 -15.07
C SER A 150 4.72 3.58 -15.43
N THR A 151 5.37 2.91 -16.39
CA THR A 151 5.05 1.54 -16.81
C THR A 151 6.22 0.58 -16.66
N GLU A 152 7.35 1.03 -16.07
CA GLU A 152 8.59 0.25 -16.02
C GLU A 152 8.48 -1.02 -15.16
N CYS A 153 7.61 -0.99 -14.15
CA CYS A 153 7.36 -2.13 -13.26
C CYS A 153 6.35 -3.15 -13.84
N GLN A 154 5.74 -2.84 -14.98
CA GLN A 154 4.89 -3.78 -15.70
C GLN A 154 5.83 -4.73 -16.44
N GLU A 155 5.94 -5.98 -15.98
CA GLU A 155 6.61 -6.99 -16.78
C GLU A 155 6.00 -6.96 -18.18
N GLU A 156 6.83 -6.74 -19.20
CA GLU A 156 6.38 -6.86 -20.58
C GLU A 156 5.71 -8.22 -20.70
N ASP A 157 4.42 -8.26 -21.02
CA ASP A 157 3.81 -9.48 -21.52
C ASP A 157 4.74 -9.98 -22.62
N ALA A 158 5.45 -11.07 -22.38
CA ALA A 158 6.23 -11.82 -23.35
C ALA A 158 5.25 -12.48 -24.35
N GLY A 159 4.47 -11.63 -25.03
CA GLY A 159 3.11 -11.93 -25.46
C GLY A 159 2.56 -10.95 -26.50
N PHE A 160 3.40 -10.15 -27.16
CA PHE A 160 3.08 -9.68 -28.51
C PHE A 160 4.35 -9.54 -29.35
N ILE A 161 4.84 -10.65 -29.88
CA ILE A 161 5.75 -10.62 -31.04
C ILE A 161 4.86 -10.38 -32.27
N PRO A 162 4.87 -9.19 -32.91
CA PRO A 162 4.15 -8.98 -34.15
C PRO A 162 4.96 -9.67 -35.26
N GLY A 163 4.83 -10.99 -35.38
CA GLY A 163 5.73 -11.74 -36.27
C GLY A 163 5.37 -13.19 -36.61
N PHE A 164 4.46 -13.85 -35.90
CA PHE A 164 4.03 -15.20 -36.28
C PHE A 164 2.52 -15.27 -36.40
N ALA A 165 2.04 -15.06 -37.63
CA ALA A 165 0.71 -15.48 -38.04
C ALA A 165 0.60 -17.01 -37.90
N THR A 166 -0.02 -17.50 -36.84
CA THR A 166 -0.48 -18.89 -36.77
C THR A 166 -1.93 -18.93 -37.27
N PRO A 167 -2.22 -19.65 -38.38
CA PRO A 167 -3.59 -19.87 -38.78
C PRO A 167 -4.18 -20.94 -37.86
N LEU A 168 -5.10 -20.54 -36.97
CA LEU A 168 -5.99 -21.51 -36.34
C LEU A 168 -6.99 -22.02 -37.39
N ALA A 169 -6.61 -23.08 -38.08
CA ALA A 169 -7.53 -23.89 -38.88
C ALA A 169 -8.40 -24.71 -37.92
N MET A 170 -9.67 -24.37 -37.80
CA MET A 170 -10.70 -25.27 -37.25
C MET A 170 -11.73 -25.57 -38.33
N ILE A 171 -11.53 -26.68 -39.04
CA ILE A 171 -12.56 -27.31 -39.87
C ILE A 171 -13.33 -28.26 -38.96
N SER A 172 -14.62 -28.00 -38.73
CA SER A 172 -15.58 -29.06 -38.40
C SER A 172 -17.02 -28.56 -38.43
N ILE A 173 -17.80 -28.91 -39.47
CA ILE A 173 -19.25 -29.18 -39.34
C ILE A 173 -19.63 -30.35 -40.27
N SER A 174 -19.77 -31.51 -39.64
CA SER A 174 -20.72 -32.63 -39.82
C SER A 174 -21.45 -32.86 -41.15
N MET A 175 -21.23 -34.06 -41.73
CA MET A 175 -22.13 -34.68 -42.71
C MET A 175 -23.45 -35.10 -42.04
N ALA A 176 -24.56 -34.50 -42.45
CA ALA A 176 -25.89 -35.06 -42.21
C ALA A 176 -26.19 -36.11 -43.29
N ALA A 177 -26.14 -37.40 -42.92
CA ALA A 177 -26.59 -38.47 -43.77
C ALA A 177 -28.12 -38.39 -43.95
N LEU A 178 -28.54 -38.09 -45.18
CA LEU A 178 -29.92 -38.26 -45.65
C LEU A 178 -30.24 -39.76 -45.68
N MET A 179 -30.93 -40.28 -44.66
CA MET A 179 -31.71 -41.51 -44.82
C MET A 179 -33.14 -41.15 -45.21
N ILE A 180 -33.39 -41.43 -46.48
CA ILE A 180 -34.61 -41.32 -47.25
C ILE A 180 -35.73 -42.11 -46.58
N TRP A 181 -36.90 -41.49 -46.44
CA TRP A 181 -38.18 -42.20 -46.33
C TRP A 181 -38.86 -42.13 -47.69
N ARG A 182 -39.13 -43.27 -48.33
CA ARG A 182 -40.47 -43.71 -48.81
C ARG A 182 -40.41 -44.82 -49.88
N GLU A 183 -41.33 -45.76 -49.66
CA GLU A 183 -41.95 -46.76 -50.57
C GLU A 183 -41.20 -48.06 -50.86
#